data_AF-A0A961QDD7-F1
#
_entry.id   AF-A0A961QDD7-F1
#
_cell.length_a   1.000
_cell.length_b   1.000
_cell.length_c   1.000
_cell.angle_alpha   90.00
_cell.angle_beta   90.00
_cell.angle_gamma   90.00
#
_symmetry.space_group_name_H-M   'P 1'
#
loop_
_entity.id
_entity.type
_entity.pdbx_description
1 polymer ?
#
loop_
_entity_poly.entity_id
_entity_poly.type
_entity_poly.pdbx_seq_one_letter_code
_entity_poly.pdbx_strand_id
1 'polypeptide(L)'
;MSLLTRLMAVLALAVLAACTTKPAVWASDEAVQAARYQASGPTEIVLFNVINNERGTGEHSALMINAPSQRVLFDPAGTWTHPLSPERHDVHFGFDDTQLYRYTYY
;
A
#
# COMPACT_ATOMS: atom_id res chain seq x y z
N MET A 1 -18.37 12.16 -39.24
CA MET A 1 -18.47 11.23 -38.09
C MET A 1 -19.93 10.90 -37.84
N SER A 2 -20.31 9.63 -37.85
CA SER A 2 -21.69 9.21 -37.55
C SER A 2 -21.99 9.37 -36.06
N LEU A 3 -23.28 9.44 -35.70
CA LEU A 3 -23.73 9.45 -34.30
C LEU A 3 -23.20 8.24 -33.53
N LEU A 4 -23.13 7.07 -34.18
CA LEU A 4 -22.59 5.84 -33.61
C LEU A 4 -21.11 5.98 -33.22
N THR A 5 -20.27 6.58 -34.07
CA THR A 5 -18.85 6.81 -33.75
C THR A 5 -18.70 7.73 -32.53
N ARG A 6 -19.56 8.75 -32.39
CA ARG A 6 -19.54 9.66 -31.23
C ARG A 6 -19.94 8.93 -29.94
N LEU A 7 -20.96 8.07 -30.00
CA LEU A 7 -21.40 7.27 -28.86
C LEU A 7 -20.31 6.28 -28.40
N MET A 8 -19.66 5.59 -29.34
CA MET A 8 -18.54 4.70 -29.01
C MET A 8 -17.34 5.45 -28.41
N ALA A 9 -17.02 6.64 -28.92
CA ALA A 9 -15.94 7.46 -28.36
C ALA A 9 -16.25 7.90 -26.91
N VAL A 10 -17.47 8.34 -26.62
CA VAL A 10 -17.90 8.70 -25.26
C VAL A 10 -17.86 7.49 -24.33
N LEU A 11 -18.33 6.32 -24.78
CA LEU A 11 -18.28 5.09 -23.99
C LEU A 11 -16.83 4.67 -23.69
N ALA A 12 -15.93 4.76 -24.67
CA ALA A 12 -14.52 4.45 -24.47
C ALA A 12 -13.86 5.39 -23.43
N LEU A 13 -14.17 6.68 -23.48
CA LEU A 13 -13.69 7.65 -22.47
C LEU A 13 -14.26 7.37 -21.08
N ALA A 14 -15.53 6.98 -20.98
CA ALA A 14 -16.16 6.61 -19.71
C ALA A 14 -15.52 5.36 -19.09
N VAL A 15 -15.21 4.34 -19.91
CA VAL A 15 -14.49 3.14 -19.45
C VAL A 15 -13.07 3.50 -19.01
N LEU A 16 -12.38 4.37 -19.75
CA LEU A 16 -11.03 4.79 -19.39
C LEU A 16 -11.00 5.59 -18.07
N ALA A 17 -12.00 6.43 -17.84
CA ALA A 17 -12.15 7.17 -16.58
C ALA A 17 -12.52 6.27 -15.38
N ALA A 18 -13.03 5.05 -15.63
CA ALA A 18 -13.34 4.08 -14.59
C ALA A 18 -12.12 3.27 -14.12
N CYS A 19 -11.00 3.32 -14.85
CA CYS A 19 -9.72 2.82 -14.34
C CYS A 19 -9.17 3.80 -13.30
N THR A 20 -9.60 3.66 -12.05
CA THR A 20 -9.05 4.43 -10.93
C THR A 20 -8.05 3.58 -10.15
N THR A 21 -7.04 4.22 -9.57
CA THR A 21 -6.20 3.60 -8.55
C THR A 21 -6.96 3.48 -7.23
N LYS A 22 -6.36 2.79 -6.25
CA LYS A 22 -6.80 2.78 -4.85
C LYS A 22 -7.16 4.21 -4.39
N PRO A 23 -8.27 4.39 -3.64
CA PRO A 23 -8.59 5.67 -3.02
C PRO A 23 -7.42 6.18 -2.20
N ALA A 24 -7.03 7.45 -2.38
CA ALA A 24 -5.94 8.02 -1.61
C ALA A 24 -6.32 8.06 -0.12
N VAL A 25 -5.63 7.24 0.69
CA VAL A 25 -5.73 7.31 2.15
C VAL A 25 -4.69 8.30 2.65
N TRP A 26 -5.12 9.17 3.55
CA TRP A 26 -4.24 10.15 4.17
C TRP A 26 -4.58 10.30 5.65
N ALA A 27 -3.88 9.55 6.49
CA ALA A 27 -4.03 9.63 7.94
C ALA A 27 -3.53 10.97 8.49
N SER A 28 -4.18 11.44 9.56
CA SER A 28 -3.84 12.69 10.22
C SER A 28 -2.42 12.69 10.79
N ASP A 29 -1.83 13.86 11.00
CA ASP A 29 -0.49 13.97 11.58
C ASP A 29 -0.44 13.35 12.98
N GLU A 30 -1.50 13.55 13.77
CA GLU A 30 -1.59 13.01 15.13
C GLU A 30 -1.56 11.48 15.13
N ALA A 31 -2.30 10.84 14.22
CA ALA A 31 -2.31 9.38 14.09
C ALA A 31 -0.94 8.84 13.69
N VAL A 32 -0.29 9.47 12.71
CA VAL A 32 1.06 9.06 12.26
C VAL A 32 2.10 9.24 13.36
N GLN A 33 2.08 10.38 14.07
CA GLN A 33 3.01 10.62 15.17
C GLN A 33 2.77 9.66 16.34
N ALA A 34 1.51 9.37 16.68
CA ALA A 34 1.15 8.44 17.73
C ALA A 34 1.59 7.00 17.41
N ALA A 35 1.56 6.62 16.13
CA ALA A 35 1.99 5.30 15.67
C ALA A 35 3.51 5.19 15.47
N ARG A 36 4.28 6.27 15.57
CA ARG A 36 5.72 6.25 15.24
C ARG A 36 6.48 5.18 16.02
N TYR A 37 7.14 4.27 15.30
CA TYR A 37 7.97 3.22 15.88
C TYR A 37 9.41 3.30 15.34
N GLN A 38 10.38 3.31 16.25
CA GLN A 38 11.81 3.20 15.92
C GLN A 38 12.29 1.80 16.29
N ALA A 39 12.65 1.01 15.29
CA ALA A 39 13.19 -0.31 15.55
C ALA A 39 14.67 -0.23 15.93
N SER A 40 15.11 -1.11 16.82
CA SER A 40 16.53 -1.35 17.03
C SER A 40 17.13 -2.07 15.82
N GLY A 41 18.24 -1.57 15.28
CA GLY A 41 18.94 -2.24 14.18
C GLY A 41 19.63 -1.26 13.23
N PRO A 42 20.27 -1.79 12.17
CA PRO A 42 20.85 -0.94 11.13
C PRO A 42 19.77 -0.27 10.29
N THR A 43 20.15 0.82 9.61
CA THR A 43 19.35 1.34 8.50
C THR A 43 19.32 0.28 7.39
N GLU A 44 18.12 -0.18 7.02
CA GLU A 44 17.94 -1.27 6.06
C GLU A 44 16.65 -1.11 5.24
N ILE A 45 16.63 -1.75 4.07
CA ILE A 45 15.44 -1.92 3.25
C ILE A 45 15.29 -3.42 3.01
N VAL A 46 14.13 -3.98 3.36
CA VAL A 46 13.78 -5.38 3.15
C VAL A 46 12.70 -5.46 2.08
N LEU A 47 12.97 -6.24 1.03
CA LEU A 47 12.01 -6.53 -0.04
C LEU A 47 11.16 -7.75 0.35
N PHE A 48 9.85 -7.57 0.39
CA PHE A 48 8.88 -8.66 0.45
C PHE A 48 8.40 -8.99 -0.95
N ASN A 49 8.50 -10.26 -1.31
CA ASN A 49 7.82 -10.82 -2.47
C ASN A 49 6.53 -11.50 -1.98
N VAL A 50 5.38 -10.86 -2.22
CA VAL A 50 4.09 -11.34 -1.73
C VAL A 50 3.53 -12.34 -2.74
N ILE A 51 3.24 -13.55 -2.27
CA ILE A 51 2.77 -14.65 -3.11
C ILE A 51 1.29 -14.92 -2.90
N ASN A 52 0.65 -15.39 -3.96
CA ASN A 52 -0.65 -16.02 -3.86
C ASN A 52 -0.48 -17.43 -3.27
N ASN A 53 -1.01 -17.68 -2.08
CA ASN A 53 -0.87 -18.99 -1.42
C ASN A 53 -1.60 -20.13 -2.15
N GLU A 54 -2.61 -19.83 -2.98
CA GLU A 54 -3.32 -20.85 -3.77
C GLU A 54 -2.58 -21.20 -5.06
N ARG A 55 -2.01 -20.18 -5.73
CA ARG A 55 -1.36 -20.34 -7.06
C ARG A 55 0.14 -20.52 -6.99
N GLY A 56 0.79 -20.17 -5.88
CA GLY A 56 2.23 -20.20 -5.71
C GLY A 56 3.00 -19.18 -6.55
N THR A 57 2.31 -18.17 -7.10
CA THR A 57 2.90 -17.13 -7.96
C THR A 57 3.04 -15.82 -7.21
N GLY A 58 4.06 -15.02 -7.54
CA GLY A 58 4.17 -13.65 -7.04
C GLY A 58 3.01 -12.77 -7.53
N GLU A 59 2.39 -12.03 -6.63
CA GLU A 59 1.29 -11.10 -6.91
C GLU A 59 1.79 -9.66 -6.89
N HIS A 60 2.52 -9.27 -5.84
CA HIS A 60 3.09 -7.93 -5.71
C HIS A 60 4.33 -7.92 -4.82
N SER A 61 4.90 -6.73 -4.61
CA SER A 61 6.04 -6.53 -3.74
C SER A 61 5.81 -5.35 -2.82
N ALA A 62 6.40 -5.44 -1.63
CA ALA A 62 6.40 -4.37 -0.64
C ALA A 62 7.81 -4.18 -0.08
N LEU A 63 8.05 -3.03 0.54
CA LEU A 63 9.32 -2.68 1.15
C LEU A 63 9.11 -2.35 2.62
N MET A 64 9.79 -3.05 3.52
CA MET A 64 10.00 -2.52 4.87
C MET A 64 11.24 -1.64 4.86
N ILE A 65 11.09 -0.41 5.32
CA ILE A 65 12.16 0.59 5.38
C ILE A 65 12.42 0.87 6.85
N ASN A 66 13.61 0.52 7.33
CA ASN A 66 14.07 0.85 8.66
C ASN A 66 15.09 1.98 8.59
N ALA A 67 14.80 3.10 9.25
CA ALA A 67 15.68 4.26 9.32
C ALA A 67 15.77 4.79 10.76
N PRO A 68 16.77 5.63 11.10
CA PRO A 68 16.90 6.19 12.45
C PRO A 68 15.67 6.97 12.92
N SER A 69 14.85 7.46 12.00
CA SER A 69 13.63 8.20 12.32
C SER A 69 12.47 7.28 12.71
N GLN A 70 12.28 6.16 12.01
CA GLN A 70 11.21 5.17 12.21
C GLN A 70 11.33 3.99 11.22
N ARG A 71 10.59 2.91 11.51
CA ARG A 71 10.32 1.80 10.58
C ARG A 71 8.92 1.93 9.97
N VAL A 72 8.83 1.79 8.65
CA VAL A 72 7.58 1.86 7.88
C VAL A 72 7.48 0.71 6.88
N LEU A 73 6.28 0.40 6.43
CA LEU A 73 6.03 -0.48 5.30
C LEU A 73 5.49 0.33 4.13
N PHE A 74 6.14 0.26 2.98
CA PHE A 74 5.60 0.72 1.71
C PHE A 74 5.00 -0.47 0.96
N ASP A 75 3.68 -0.45 0.77
CA ASP A 75 2.90 -1.50 0.08
C ASP A 75 1.95 -0.88 -0.97
N PRO A 76 2.38 -0.79 -2.24
CA PRO A 76 1.60 -0.17 -3.31
C PRO A 76 0.44 -1.04 -3.82
N ALA A 77 0.35 -2.32 -3.42
CA ALA A 77 -0.83 -3.11 -3.74
C ALA A 77 -2.04 -2.63 -2.94
N GLY A 78 -1.79 -2.14 -1.72
CA GLY A 78 -2.72 -1.35 -0.94
C GLY A 78 -3.96 -2.08 -0.44
N THR A 79 -3.98 -3.41 -0.49
CA THR A 79 -5.06 -4.25 0.05
C THR A 79 -4.94 -4.48 1.55
N TRP A 80 -3.72 -4.44 2.08
CA TRP A 80 -3.48 -4.56 3.51
C TRP A 80 -3.80 -3.24 4.24
N THR A 81 -4.55 -3.31 5.33
CA THR A 81 -4.83 -2.16 6.20
C THR A 81 -4.95 -2.62 7.65
N HIS A 82 -4.59 -1.76 8.59
CA HIS A 82 -4.72 -2.07 10.01
C HIS A 82 -4.98 -0.80 10.85
N PRO A 83 -5.88 -0.80 11.85
CA PRO A 83 -6.19 0.39 12.66
C PRO A 83 -4.99 0.99 13.39
N LEU A 84 -4.00 0.15 13.75
CA LEU A 84 -2.75 0.56 14.40
C LEU A 84 -1.63 0.90 13.41
N SER A 85 -1.88 0.82 12.11
CA SER A 85 -0.90 1.13 11.07
C SER A 85 -1.49 2.19 10.13
N PRO A 86 -1.57 3.46 10.60
CA PRO A 86 -2.13 4.54 9.81
C PRO A 86 -1.38 4.69 8.49
N GLU A 87 -2.12 5.03 7.45
CA GLU A 87 -1.64 5.00 6.07
C GLU A 87 -1.57 6.42 5.48
N ARG A 88 -0.49 6.73 4.77
CA ARG A 88 -0.42 7.86 3.84
C ARG A 88 0.00 7.36 2.48
N HIS A 89 -0.93 7.43 1.53
CA HIS A 89 -0.79 6.76 0.23
C HIS A 89 -0.43 5.30 0.44
N ASP A 90 0.73 4.85 -0.01
CA ASP A 90 1.10 3.45 0.06
C ASP A 90 2.02 3.15 1.27
N VAL A 91 2.16 4.10 2.20
CA VAL A 91 3.05 3.99 3.36
C VAL A 91 2.25 3.78 4.64
N HIS A 92 2.49 2.65 5.30
CA HIS A 92 1.99 2.32 6.62
C HIS A 92 3.02 2.65 7.70
N PHE A 93 2.58 3.41 8.70
CA PHE A 93 3.38 3.78 9.87
C PHE A 93 3.12 2.82 11.04
N GLY A 94 3.96 2.89 12.07
CA GLY A 94 3.85 2.01 13.25
C GLY A 94 4.13 0.56 12.97
N PHE A 95 5.13 0.31 12.12
CA PHE A 95 5.52 -1.04 11.72
C PHE A 95 6.46 -1.68 12.77
N ASP A 96 5.90 -1.98 13.93
CA ASP A 96 6.59 -2.74 14.99
C ASP A 96 6.70 -4.23 14.67
N ASP A 97 7.32 -5.00 15.56
CA ASP A 97 7.50 -6.44 15.35
C ASP A 97 6.15 -7.21 15.35
N THR A 98 5.12 -6.68 16.02
CA THR A 98 3.77 -7.25 15.98
C THR A 98 3.10 -6.99 14.62
N GLN A 99 3.24 -5.78 14.08
CA GLN A 99 2.72 -5.46 12.75
C GLN A 99 3.48 -6.19 11.65
N LEU A 100 4.80 -6.34 11.79
CA LEU A 100 5.60 -7.16 10.88
C LEU A 100 5.11 -8.62 10.87
N TYR A 101 4.85 -9.20 12.04
CA TYR A 101 4.28 -10.54 12.14
C TYR A 101 2.90 -10.61 11.46
N ARG A 102 2.02 -9.64 11.73
CA ARG A 102 0.69 -9.58 11.09
C ARG A 102 0.77 -9.46 9.58
N TYR A 103 1.73 -8.71 9.05
CA TYR A 103 1.89 -8.56 7.61
C TYR A 103 2.42 -9.83 6.93
N THR A 104 3.27 -10.59 7.61
CA THR A 104 3.96 -11.75 7.02
C THR A 104 3.29 -13.09 7.28
N TYR A 105 2.46 -13.19 8.33
CA TYR A 105 1.91 -14.48 8.79
C TYR A 105 0.40 -14.48 9.07
N TYR A 106 -0.29 -13.33 9.09
CA TYR A 106 -1.72 -13.25 9.36
C TYR A 106 -2.52 -12.95 8.09
#